data_AF-A0A932ING4-F1
#
_entry.id   AF-A0A932ING4-F1
#
_cell.length_a   1.000
_cell.length_b   1.000
_cell.length_c   1.000
_cell.angle_alpha   90.00
_cell.angle_beta   90.00
_cell.angle_gamma   90.00
#
_symmetry.space_group_name_H-M   'P 1'
#
loop_
_entity.id
_entity.type
_entity.pdbx_description
1 polymer ?
#
loop_
_entity_poly.entity_id
_entity_poly.type
_entity_poly.pdbx_seq_one_letter_code
_entity_poly.pdbx_strand_id
1 'polypeptide(L)'
;MDSTEISSATLLAIARAAFEETDGSPDAMAAAIGKRLGTNRLASAFALGVAELARYGAAAWTEGDTAVEAEAEAVAVSRRIVRPLLEVRVQARLDALDAAHRGENTCPSCAGNALSQGRRERQWTSTVGKLSLHRRYACCATCKEGISPAQQAIGLPESEFTARFEEVCTLMATTVPFGMATELVAKLCGIEASIKAVQDMTERRGEAVLALDTEQAETCAPFDETGLSVPTQERPPDTVKEAAAPEVAYVEMDGVVPITREELTGKELTPAERRRQRRAKNAKAHGGKGKRYRIVGREVKNAVLYDGKDCAAESPGRGCILAKSYVSFLGEWAPFAALLWVAMLR
;
A
#
# COMPACT_ATOMS: atom_id res chain seq x y z
N MET A 1 16.82 -5.84 -41.98
CA MET A 1 15.64 -6.50 -41.40
C MET A 1 16.16 -7.60 -40.50
N ASP A 2 16.48 -7.24 -39.26
CA ASP A 2 16.99 -8.17 -38.25
C ASP A 2 15.84 -9.00 -37.71
N SER A 3 15.75 -10.27 -38.10
CA SER A 3 14.82 -11.21 -37.48
C SER A 3 15.46 -11.82 -36.24
N THR A 4 15.45 -11.10 -35.13
CA THR A 4 15.67 -11.66 -33.78
C THR A 4 14.38 -12.19 -33.16
N GLU A 5 13.37 -12.48 -33.98
CA GLU A 5 12.14 -13.14 -33.55
C GLU A 5 12.39 -14.63 -33.39
N ILE A 6 12.60 -15.07 -32.16
CA ILE A 6 12.50 -16.48 -31.80
C ILE A 6 11.04 -16.87 -32.02
N SER A 7 10.78 -17.74 -33.00
CA SER A 7 9.43 -18.25 -33.24
C SER A 7 8.91 -18.99 -32.00
N SER A 8 7.59 -19.01 -31.80
CA SER A 8 6.97 -19.76 -30.69
C SER A 8 7.35 -21.25 -30.73
N ALA A 9 7.51 -21.83 -31.92
CA ALA A 9 7.97 -23.21 -32.09
C ALA A 9 9.41 -23.41 -31.60
N THR A 10 10.30 -22.47 -31.90
CA THR A 10 11.69 -22.48 -31.40
C THR A 10 11.74 -22.35 -29.88
N LEU A 11 10.92 -21.47 -29.30
CA LEU A 11 10.85 -21.29 -27.85
C LEU A 11 10.35 -22.57 -27.14
N LEU A 12 9.30 -23.20 -27.67
CA LEU A 12 8.77 -24.46 -27.14
C LEU A 12 9.81 -25.60 -27.23
N ALA A 13 10.56 -25.67 -28.33
CA ALA A 13 11.64 -26.65 -28.48
C ALA A 13 12.77 -26.43 -27.45
N ILE A 14 13.14 -25.17 -27.19
CA ILE A 14 14.12 -24.82 -26.15
C ILE A 14 13.62 -25.23 -24.76
N ALA A 15 12.37 -24.91 -24.43
CA ALA A 15 11.78 -25.24 -23.13
C ALA A 15 11.68 -26.75 -22.90
N ARG A 16 11.26 -27.51 -23.93
CA ARG A 16 11.18 -28.97 -23.88
C ARG A 16 12.56 -29.61 -23.67
N ALA A 17 13.55 -29.19 -24.45
CA ALA A 17 14.92 -29.70 -24.30
C ALA A 17 15.48 -29.41 -22.89
N ALA A 18 15.22 -28.22 -22.34
CA ALA A 18 15.62 -27.89 -20.98
C ALA A 18 14.95 -28.79 -19.92
N PHE A 19 13.69 -29.18 -20.13
CA PHE A 19 13.00 -30.11 -19.24
C PHE A 19 13.60 -31.52 -19.30
N GLU A 20 13.95 -32.00 -20.50
CA GLU A 20 14.58 -33.32 -20.69
C GLU A 20 16.02 -33.38 -20.15
N GLU A 21 16.74 -32.25 -20.16
CA GLU A 21 18.15 -32.13 -19.72
C GLU A 21 18.31 -31.86 -18.20
N THR A 22 17.22 -31.62 -17.46
CA THR A 22 17.27 -31.21 -16.04
C THR A 22 16.34 -32.04 -15.16
N ASP A 23 16.39 -31.83 -13.85
CA ASP A 23 15.47 -32.45 -12.88
C ASP A 23 14.07 -31.81 -12.88
N GLY A 24 13.79 -30.91 -13.82
CA GLY A 24 12.54 -30.15 -13.90
C GLY A 24 12.41 -29.03 -12.87
N SER A 25 13.44 -28.78 -12.05
CA SER A 25 13.42 -27.64 -11.13
C SER A 25 13.46 -26.31 -11.91
N PRO A 26 12.71 -25.28 -11.49
CA PRO A 26 12.67 -23.98 -12.19
C PRO A 26 14.06 -23.35 -12.36
N ASP A 27 14.93 -23.48 -11.36
CA ASP A 27 16.29 -22.93 -11.40
C ASP A 27 17.19 -23.66 -12.40
N ALA A 28 17.15 -24.99 -12.44
CA ALA A 28 17.93 -25.77 -13.39
C ALA A 28 17.45 -25.55 -14.84
N MET A 29 16.13 -25.56 -15.04
CA MET A 29 15.52 -25.26 -16.33
C MET A 29 15.86 -23.84 -16.81
N ALA A 30 15.75 -22.84 -15.93
CA ALA A 30 16.08 -21.46 -16.27
C ALA A 30 17.56 -21.30 -16.62
N ALA A 31 18.47 -22.01 -15.93
CA ALA A 31 19.89 -22.01 -16.29
C ALA A 31 20.13 -22.63 -17.67
N ALA A 32 19.46 -23.74 -18.00
CA ALA A 32 19.56 -24.38 -19.31
C ALA A 32 18.99 -23.50 -20.43
N ILE A 33 17.83 -22.87 -20.21
CA ILE A 33 17.21 -21.91 -21.15
C ILE A 33 18.08 -20.65 -21.30
N GLY A 34 18.64 -20.12 -20.20
CA GLY A 34 19.48 -18.92 -20.17
C GLY A 34 20.76 -19.07 -21.00
N LYS A 35 21.36 -20.26 -21.06
CA LYS A 35 22.49 -20.55 -21.96
C LYS A 35 22.16 -20.29 -23.44
N ARG A 36 20.88 -20.37 -23.82
CA ARG A 36 20.38 -20.21 -25.20
C ARG A 36 19.80 -18.82 -25.47
N LEU A 37 19.25 -18.15 -24.44
CA LEU A 37 18.61 -16.82 -24.55
C LEU A 37 19.53 -15.64 -24.15
N GLY A 38 20.68 -15.90 -23.52
CA GLY A 38 21.62 -14.90 -23.02
C GLY A 38 21.61 -14.76 -21.50
N THR A 39 22.63 -14.07 -20.96
CA THR A 39 22.94 -14.06 -19.52
C THR A 39 22.58 -12.75 -18.80
N ASN A 40 21.94 -11.79 -19.48
CA ASN A 40 21.52 -10.56 -18.84
C ASN A 40 20.32 -10.81 -17.89
N ARG A 41 20.12 -9.91 -16.90
CA ARG A 41 19.08 -10.09 -15.87
C ARG A 41 17.67 -10.31 -16.44
N LEU A 42 17.34 -9.63 -17.54
CA LEU A 42 16.04 -9.76 -18.18
C LEU A 42 15.88 -11.14 -18.84
N ALA A 43 16.91 -11.62 -19.53
CA ALA A 43 16.92 -12.96 -20.13
C ALA A 43 16.81 -14.06 -19.07
N SER A 44 17.51 -13.93 -17.94
CA SER A 44 17.39 -14.87 -16.81
C SER A 44 16.00 -14.85 -16.17
N ALA A 45 15.43 -13.67 -15.94
CA ALA A 45 14.07 -13.53 -15.41
C ALA A 45 13.02 -14.11 -16.36
N PHE A 46 13.20 -13.92 -17.67
CA PHE A 46 12.34 -14.51 -18.69
C PHE A 46 12.48 -16.03 -18.73
N ALA A 47 13.70 -16.56 -18.64
CA ALA A 47 13.97 -18.00 -18.59
C ALA A 47 13.30 -18.68 -17.38
N LEU A 48 13.31 -18.03 -16.20
CA LEU A 48 12.56 -18.49 -15.02
C LEU A 48 11.05 -18.56 -15.28
N GLY A 49 10.49 -17.55 -15.95
CA GLY A 49 9.08 -17.54 -16.33
C GLY A 49 8.72 -18.68 -17.30
N VAL A 50 9.56 -18.93 -18.30
CA VAL A 50 9.37 -20.05 -19.25
C VAL A 50 9.48 -21.41 -18.53
N ALA A 51 10.41 -21.55 -17.58
CA ALA A 51 10.56 -22.76 -16.79
C ALA A 51 9.30 -23.05 -15.96
N GLU A 52 8.73 -22.05 -15.27
CA GLU A 52 7.47 -22.20 -14.53
C GLU A 52 6.29 -22.57 -15.44
N LEU A 53 6.20 -21.95 -16.62
CA LEU A 53 5.18 -22.29 -17.62
C LEU A 53 5.30 -23.74 -18.10
N ALA A 54 6.51 -24.17 -18.43
CA ALA A 54 6.77 -25.54 -18.88
C ALA A 54 6.44 -26.56 -17.79
N ARG A 55 6.85 -26.29 -16.54
CA ARG A 55 6.53 -27.13 -15.38
C ARG A 55 5.01 -27.22 -15.15
N TYR A 56 4.30 -26.10 -15.21
CA TYR A 56 2.84 -26.09 -15.05
C TYR A 56 2.13 -26.86 -16.18
N GLY A 57 2.56 -26.68 -17.43
CA GLY A 57 1.98 -27.39 -18.57
C GLY A 57 2.26 -28.89 -18.58
N ALA A 58 3.35 -29.34 -17.93
CA ALA A 58 3.69 -30.75 -17.78
C ALA A 58 3.00 -31.43 -16.58
N ALA A 59 2.41 -30.66 -15.66
CA ALA A 59 1.74 -31.20 -14.48
C ALA A 59 0.43 -31.91 -14.88
N ALA A 60 0.27 -33.16 -14.44
CA ALA A 60 -0.95 -33.93 -14.64
C ALA A 60 -1.90 -33.76 -13.44
N TRP A 61 -3.20 -33.79 -13.70
CA TRP A 61 -4.20 -33.86 -12.65
C TRP A 61 -4.13 -35.23 -11.96
N THR A 62 -4.35 -35.22 -10.64
CA THR A 62 -4.41 -36.40 -9.79
C THR A 62 -5.84 -36.68 -9.35
N GLU A 63 -6.08 -37.90 -8.85
CA GLU A 63 -7.38 -38.28 -8.29
C GLU A 63 -7.64 -37.47 -7.01
N GLY A 64 -8.57 -36.51 -7.09
CA GLY A 64 -8.92 -35.61 -5.99
C GLY A 64 -8.83 -34.13 -6.33
N ASP A 65 -8.15 -33.76 -7.42
CA ASP A 65 -8.03 -32.36 -7.83
C ASP A 65 -9.39 -31.75 -8.18
N THR A 66 -9.68 -30.58 -7.61
CA THR A 66 -10.89 -29.82 -7.91
C THR A 66 -10.63 -28.66 -8.87
N ALA A 67 -11.66 -28.20 -9.58
CA ALA A 67 -11.57 -27.03 -10.44
C ALA A 67 -11.13 -25.76 -9.68
N VAL A 68 -11.53 -25.65 -8.40
CA VAL A 68 -11.15 -24.52 -7.52
C VAL A 68 -9.65 -24.54 -7.24
N GLU A 69 -9.08 -25.70 -6.93
CA GLU A 69 -7.64 -25.85 -6.69
C GLU A 69 -6.84 -25.63 -7.98
N ALA A 70 -7.34 -26.11 -9.12
CA ALA A 70 -6.73 -25.89 -10.43
C ALA A 70 -6.66 -24.39 -10.78
N GLU A 71 -7.73 -23.63 -10.53
CA GLU A 71 -7.75 -22.18 -10.74
C GLU A 71 -6.82 -21.45 -9.76
N ALA A 72 -6.84 -21.83 -8.48
CA ALA A 72 -5.95 -21.26 -7.47
C ALA A 72 -4.46 -21.47 -7.84
N GLU A 73 -4.09 -22.66 -8.30
CA GLU A 73 -2.73 -22.95 -8.75
C GLU A 73 -2.38 -22.19 -10.03
N ALA A 74 -3.29 -22.07 -11.00
CA ALA A 74 -3.08 -21.27 -12.20
C ALA A 74 -2.73 -19.80 -11.86
N VAL A 75 -3.46 -19.22 -10.91
CA VAL A 75 -3.19 -17.87 -10.41
C VAL A 75 -1.83 -17.81 -9.70
N ALA A 76 -1.51 -18.80 -8.85
CA ALA A 76 -0.22 -18.85 -8.15
C ALA A 76 0.98 -18.97 -9.13
N VAL A 77 0.84 -19.80 -10.17
CA VAL A 77 1.81 -19.94 -11.27
C VAL A 77 1.99 -18.62 -11.99
N SER A 78 0.90 -17.91 -12.33
CA SER A 78 0.99 -16.61 -13.02
C SER A 78 1.85 -15.59 -12.26
N ARG A 79 1.76 -15.60 -10.92
CA ARG A 79 2.58 -14.73 -10.04
C ARG A 79 4.04 -15.14 -10.08
N ARG A 80 4.35 -16.44 -9.99
CA ARG A 80 5.74 -16.96 -10.06
C ARG A 80 6.40 -16.64 -11.39
N ILE A 81 5.65 -16.69 -12.49
CA ILE A 81 6.14 -16.34 -13.84
C ILE A 81 6.50 -14.85 -13.94
N VAL A 82 5.62 -13.97 -13.47
CA VAL A 82 5.77 -12.51 -13.69
C VAL A 82 6.67 -11.84 -12.65
N ARG A 83 6.75 -12.38 -11.42
CA ARG A 83 7.52 -11.78 -10.32
C ARG A 83 8.99 -11.46 -10.69
N PRO A 84 9.80 -12.36 -11.27
CA PRO A 84 11.19 -12.05 -11.64
C PRO A 84 11.27 -10.91 -12.68
N LEU A 85 10.33 -10.86 -13.62
CA LEU A 85 10.29 -9.81 -14.64
C LEU A 85 9.93 -8.45 -14.02
N LEU A 86 8.97 -8.43 -13.08
CA LEU A 86 8.65 -7.22 -12.33
C LEU A 86 9.86 -6.71 -11.56
N GLU A 87 10.58 -7.59 -10.86
CA GLU A 87 11.80 -7.25 -10.12
C GLU A 87 12.84 -6.60 -11.03
N VAL A 88 13.13 -7.20 -12.19
CA VAL A 88 14.08 -6.64 -13.16
C VAL A 88 13.63 -5.28 -13.68
N ARG A 89 12.34 -5.10 -13.98
CA ARG A 89 11.80 -3.82 -14.47
C ARG A 89 11.90 -2.71 -13.43
N VAL A 90 11.53 -2.99 -12.19
CA VAL A 90 11.64 -2.03 -11.08
C VAL A 90 13.11 -1.73 -10.79
N GLN A 91 13.97 -2.74 -10.80
CA GLN A 91 15.40 -2.57 -10.62
C GLN A 91 16.01 -1.67 -11.69
N ALA A 92 15.65 -1.87 -12.97
CA ALA A 92 16.13 -1.03 -14.06
C ALA A 92 15.68 0.43 -13.91
N ARG A 93 14.46 0.67 -13.41
CA ARG A 93 13.99 2.02 -13.11
C ARG A 93 14.78 2.67 -11.96
N LEU A 94 15.05 1.93 -10.89
CA LEU A 94 15.91 2.39 -9.80
C LEU A 94 17.32 2.71 -10.30
N ASP A 95 17.91 1.82 -11.11
CA ASP A 95 19.24 2.00 -11.70
C ASP A 95 19.31 3.29 -12.53
N ALA A 96 18.30 3.55 -13.37
CA ALA A 96 18.23 4.74 -14.20
C ALA A 96 18.14 6.03 -13.37
N LEU A 97 17.33 6.04 -12.30
CA LEU A 97 17.20 7.18 -11.39
C LEU A 97 18.47 7.42 -10.57
N ASP A 98 19.09 6.34 -10.07
CA ASP A 98 20.36 6.39 -9.34
C ASP A 98 21.52 6.87 -10.23
N ALA A 99 21.48 6.58 -11.54
CA ALA A 99 22.47 7.04 -12.52
C ALA A 99 22.26 8.51 -12.92
N ALA A 100 21.00 8.96 -12.97
CA ALA A 100 20.68 10.36 -13.25
C ALA A 100 21.09 11.29 -12.10
N HIS A 101 21.05 10.81 -10.85
CA HIS A 101 21.47 11.58 -9.67
C HIS A 101 23.00 11.56 -9.49
N ARG A 102 23.68 12.60 -10.01
CA ARG A 102 25.15 12.77 -9.95
C ARG A 102 25.67 13.35 -8.63
N GLY A 103 25.23 12.82 -7.48
CA GLY A 103 25.98 12.93 -6.23
C GLY A 103 25.64 14.06 -5.26
N GLU A 104 24.72 14.96 -5.59
CA GLU A 104 24.15 15.89 -4.60
C GLU A 104 22.81 15.35 -4.12
N ASN A 105 22.80 14.75 -2.92
CA ASN A 105 21.55 14.46 -2.25
C ASN A 105 21.36 15.48 -1.15
N THR A 106 20.34 16.31 -1.27
CA THR A 106 19.97 17.25 -0.21
C THR A 106 19.10 16.52 0.80
N CYS A 107 19.42 16.65 2.08
CA CYS A 107 18.59 16.09 3.14
C CYS A 107 17.25 16.84 3.19
N PRO A 108 16.09 16.16 3.10
CA PRO A 108 14.78 16.82 3.12
C PRO A 108 14.47 17.48 4.47
N SER A 109 15.08 17.01 5.56
CA SER A 109 14.81 17.48 6.93
C SER A 109 15.61 18.72 7.33
N CYS A 110 16.88 18.83 6.92
CA CYS A 110 17.77 19.92 7.35
C CYS A 110 18.47 20.65 6.21
N ALA A 111 18.14 20.34 4.96
CA ALA A 111 18.80 20.85 3.75
C ALA A 111 20.33 20.61 3.68
N GLY A 112 20.90 19.85 4.62
CA GLY A 112 22.32 19.52 4.63
C GLY A 112 22.71 18.49 3.58
N ASN A 113 24.02 18.35 3.34
CA ASN A 113 24.54 17.38 2.37
C ASN A 113 24.38 15.94 2.87
N ALA A 114 23.74 15.09 2.05
CA ALA A 114 23.61 13.65 2.28
C ALA A 114 24.56 12.86 1.38
N LEU A 115 25.52 12.21 2.03
CA LEU A 115 26.58 11.45 1.37
C LEU A 115 26.08 10.04 1.06
N SER A 116 26.35 9.59 -0.16
CA SER A 116 26.03 8.22 -0.56
C SER A 116 26.85 7.21 0.23
N GLN A 117 26.18 6.18 0.75
CA GLN A 117 26.76 5.05 1.49
C GLN A 117 26.74 3.76 0.65
N GLY A 118 26.76 3.91 -0.67
CA GLY A 118 26.67 2.80 -1.62
C GLY A 118 25.25 2.31 -1.87
N ARG A 119 25.15 1.17 -2.56
CA ARG A 119 23.88 0.50 -2.87
C ARG A 119 23.60 -0.58 -1.85
N ARG A 120 22.34 -0.63 -1.38
CA ARG A 120 21.87 -1.63 -0.40
C ARG A 120 20.70 -2.40 -0.96
N GLU A 121 20.72 -3.71 -0.74
CA GLU A 121 19.56 -4.56 -0.97
C GLU A 121 18.45 -4.22 0.04
N ARG A 122 17.20 -4.38 -0.37
CA ARG A 122 16.02 -4.45 0.49
C ARG A 122 14.95 -5.28 -0.18
N GLN A 123 14.15 -5.94 0.64
CA GLN A 123 13.03 -6.74 0.20
C GLN A 123 11.72 -5.99 0.39
N TRP A 124 10.81 -6.13 -0.58
CA TRP A 124 9.42 -5.74 -0.46
C TRP A 124 8.52 -6.90 -0.84
N THR A 125 7.47 -7.11 -0.06
CA THR A 125 6.39 -8.04 -0.40
C THR A 125 5.36 -7.33 -1.27
N SER A 126 5.17 -7.83 -2.48
CA SER A 126 4.20 -7.33 -3.46
C SER A 126 3.05 -8.30 -3.68
N THR A 127 2.05 -7.90 -4.46
CA THR A 127 0.92 -8.75 -4.86
C THR A 127 1.31 -9.96 -5.72
N VAL A 128 2.55 -9.98 -6.25
CA VAL A 128 3.10 -11.12 -7.01
C VAL A 128 4.20 -11.86 -6.25
N GLY A 129 4.44 -11.51 -4.98
CA GLY A 129 5.48 -12.10 -4.14
C GLY A 129 6.59 -11.13 -3.74
N LYS A 130 7.65 -11.66 -3.12
CA LYS A 130 8.79 -10.88 -2.63
C LYS A 130 9.66 -10.39 -3.80
N LEU A 131 10.07 -9.13 -3.72
CA LEU A 131 10.99 -8.46 -4.65
C LEU A 131 12.26 -8.08 -3.87
N SER A 132 13.44 -8.48 -4.35
CA SER A 132 14.75 -8.11 -3.82
C SER A 132 15.37 -7.02 -4.71
N LEU A 133 15.39 -5.78 -4.24
CA LEU A 133 15.86 -4.64 -5.02
C LEU A 133 17.06 -3.96 -4.37
N HIS A 134 17.99 -3.52 -5.20
CA HIS A 134 19.15 -2.72 -4.82
C HIS A 134 18.90 -1.25 -5.13
N ARG A 135 19.19 -0.38 -4.17
CA ARG A 135 19.04 1.09 -4.32
C ARG A 135 20.19 1.82 -3.66
N ARG A 136 20.51 3.01 -4.13
CA ARG A 136 21.42 3.89 -3.40
C ARG A 136 20.82 4.32 -2.07
N TYR A 137 21.62 4.22 -1.01
CA TYR A 137 21.31 4.79 0.30
C TYR A 137 22.26 5.94 0.56
N ALA A 138 21.75 7.07 1.03
CA ALA A 138 22.54 8.22 1.48
C ALA A 138 22.19 8.55 2.93
N CYS A 139 23.14 9.15 3.63
CA CYS A 139 22.95 9.56 5.02
C CYS A 139 23.42 11.00 5.19
N CYS A 140 22.57 11.84 5.79
CA CYS A 140 22.92 13.21 6.07
C CYS A 140 24.09 13.30 7.05
N ALA A 141 25.10 14.11 6.72
CA ALA A 141 26.24 14.31 7.62
C ALA A 141 25.83 14.99 8.94
N THR A 142 24.82 15.87 8.89
CA THR A 142 24.35 16.70 10.01
C THR A 142 23.36 15.97 10.92
N CYS A 143 22.18 15.60 10.39
CA CYS A 143 21.10 15.01 11.20
C CYS A 143 21.13 13.48 11.27
N LYS A 144 22.03 12.83 10.51
CA LYS A 144 22.14 11.36 10.39
C LYS A 144 20.91 10.64 9.82
N GLU A 145 19.98 11.39 9.24
CA GLU A 145 18.82 10.82 8.57
C GLU A 145 19.20 10.11 7.27
N GLY A 146 18.63 8.93 7.08
CA GLY A 146 18.83 8.10 5.90
C GLY A 146 17.82 8.41 4.81
N ILE A 147 18.29 8.55 3.58
CA ILE A 147 17.43 8.78 2.41
C ILE A 147 17.78 7.83 1.28
N SER A 148 16.76 7.44 0.50
CA SER A 148 16.90 6.64 -0.71
C SER A 148 16.17 7.34 -1.86
N PRO A 149 16.80 8.31 -2.55
CA PRO A 149 16.10 9.20 -3.47
C PRO A 149 15.37 8.47 -4.60
N ALA A 150 16.02 7.50 -5.25
CA ALA A 150 15.40 6.72 -6.31
C ALA A 150 14.20 5.88 -5.81
N GLN A 151 14.26 5.36 -4.58
CA GLN A 151 13.15 4.63 -3.94
C GLN A 151 11.95 5.56 -3.71
N GLN A 152 12.21 6.74 -3.14
CA GLN A 152 11.19 7.76 -2.87
C GLN A 152 10.55 8.25 -4.17
N ALA A 153 11.36 8.52 -5.20
CA ALA A 153 10.91 9.02 -6.50
C ALA A 153 9.98 8.05 -7.24
N ILE A 154 10.05 6.74 -6.97
CA ILE A 154 9.11 5.75 -7.53
C ILE A 154 8.02 5.30 -6.55
N GLY A 155 7.93 5.93 -5.38
CA GLY A 155 6.90 5.65 -4.39
C GLY A 155 7.03 4.29 -3.70
N LEU A 156 8.23 3.70 -3.64
CA LEU A 156 8.44 2.50 -2.81
C LEU A 156 8.46 2.90 -1.33
N PRO A 157 7.55 2.37 -0.50
CA PRO A 157 7.40 2.83 0.87
C PRO A 157 8.53 2.33 1.77
N GLU A 158 8.64 2.97 2.93
CA GLU A 158 9.56 2.57 4.01
C GLU A 158 9.08 1.35 4.81
N SER A 159 7.93 0.76 4.47
CA SER A 159 7.50 -0.53 5.02
C SER A 159 8.15 -1.72 4.30
N GLU A 160 7.83 -2.93 4.73
CA GLU A 160 8.25 -4.17 4.06
C GLU A 160 7.33 -4.57 2.89
N PHE A 161 6.31 -3.78 2.57
CA PHE A 161 5.29 -4.10 1.57
C PHE A 161 5.25 -3.04 0.48
N THR A 162 4.89 -3.42 -0.75
CA THR A 162 4.68 -2.42 -1.82
C THR A 162 3.39 -1.64 -1.61
N ALA A 163 3.31 -0.39 -2.09
CA ALA A 163 2.11 0.45 -1.96
C ALA A 163 0.84 -0.24 -2.49
N ARG A 164 0.94 -0.98 -3.61
CA ARG A 164 -0.20 -1.74 -4.16
C ARG A 164 -0.66 -2.88 -3.23
N PHE A 165 0.27 -3.54 -2.55
CA PHE A 165 -0.09 -4.58 -1.59
C PHE A 165 -0.75 -3.98 -0.34
N GLU A 166 -0.22 -2.87 0.17
CA GLU A 166 -0.85 -2.13 1.28
C GLU A 166 -2.26 -1.68 0.90
N GLU A 167 -2.46 -1.20 -0.33
CA GLU A 167 -3.78 -0.83 -0.83
C GLU A 167 -4.79 -1.99 -0.77
N VAL A 168 -4.38 -3.17 -1.23
CA VAL A 168 -5.22 -4.39 -1.18
C VAL A 168 -5.56 -4.75 0.26
N CYS A 169 -4.57 -4.73 1.16
CA CYS A 169 -4.77 -5.02 2.58
C CYS A 169 -5.74 -4.03 3.24
N THR A 170 -5.59 -2.73 2.98
CA THR A 170 -6.48 -1.71 3.52
C THR A 170 -7.91 -1.90 2.99
N LEU A 171 -8.08 -2.17 1.69
CA LEU A 171 -9.41 -2.42 1.12
C LEU A 171 -10.13 -3.61 1.77
N MET A 172 -9.40 -4.68 2.07
CA MET A 172 -9.98 -5.82 2.79
C MET A 172 -10.30 -5.44 4.23
N ALA A 173 -9.39 -4.74 4.91
CA ALA A 173 -9.54 -4.35 6.31
C ALA A 173 -10.63 -3.32 6.59
N THR A 174 -11.04 -2.53 5.58
CA THR A 174 -12.16 -1.59 5.72
C THR A 174 -13.53 -2.26 5.58
N THR A 175 -13.58 -3.51 5.09
CA THR A 175 -14.84 -4.23 4.84
C THR A 175 -15.10 -5.34 5.86
N VAL A 176 -14.05 -5.92 6.44
CA VAL A 176 -14.15 -7.02 7.40
C VAL A 176 -13.14 -6.86 8.55
N PRO A 177 -13.37 -7.52 9.71
CA PRO A 177 -12.39 -7.51 10.81
C PRO A 177 -11.00 -7.96 10.36
N PHE A 178 -9.93 -7.39 10.95
CA PHE A 178 -8.54 -7.63 10.51
C PHE A 178 -8.15 -9.11 10.38
N GLY A 179 -8.61 -9.98 11.29
CA GLY A 179 -8.37 -11.42 11.18
C GLY A 179 -8.91 -12.00 9.88
N MET A 180 -10.17 -11.71 9.56
CA MET A 180 -10.79 -12.11 8.29
C MET A 180 -10.11 -11.45 7.09
N ALA A 181 -9.72 -10.18 7.20
CA ALA A 181 -8.99 -9.49 6.15
C ALA A 181 -7.69 -10.22 5.79
N THR A 182 -6.93 -10.68 6.79
CA THR A 182 -5.69 -11.44 6.54
C THR A 182 -5.94 -12.76 5.83
N GLU A 183 -7.02 -13.47 6.18
CA GLU A 183 -7.41 -14.71 5.51
C GLU A 183 -7.83 -14.46 4.06
N LEU A 184 -8.58 -13.38 3.79
CA LEU A 184 -8.97 -12.99 2.45
C LEU A 184 -7.76 -12.60 1.60
N VAL A 185 -6.83 -11.81 2.15
CA VAL A 185 -5.58 -11.45 1.46
C VAL A 185 -4.75 -12.71 1.14
N ALA A 186 -4.63 -13.65 2.07
CA ALA A 186 -3.92 -14.91 1.83
C ALA A 186 -4.58 -15.72 0.70
N LYS A 187 -5.92 -15.85 0.70
CA LYS A 187 -6.66 -16.57 -0.34
C LYS A 187 -6.57 -15.89 -1.71
N LEU A 188 -6.76 -14.57 -1.76
CA LEU A 188 -6.84 -13.83 -3.02
C LEU A 188 -5.47 -13.51 -3.60
N CYS A 189 -4.47 -13.19 -2.77
CA CYS A 189 -3.13 -12.80 -3.21
C CYS A 189 -2.09 -13.92 -3.09
N GLY A 190 -2.35 -14.99 -2.33
CA GLY A 190 -1.36 -16.01 -2.02
C GLY A 190 -0.21 -15.49 -1.15
N ILE A 191 -0.44 -14.39 -0.42
CA ILE A 191 0.58 -13.72 0.41
C ILE A 191 0.06 -13.63 1.84
N GLU A 192 0.87 -14.11 2.78
CA GLU A 192 0.59 -13.98 4.19
C GLU A 192 1.00 -12.59 4.71
N ALA A 193 0.11 -11.96 5.46
CA ALA A 193 0.39 -10.75 6.22
C ALA A 193 -0.17 -10.93 7.63
N SER A 194 0.59 -10.48 8.64
CA SER A 194 0.09 -10.54 10.01
C SER A 194 -1.06 -9.56 10.22
N ILE A 195 -1.96 -9.86 11.16
CA ILE A 195 -3.04 -8.95 11.60
C ILE A 195 -2.47 -7.57 11.93
N LYS A 196 -1.33 -7.52 12.65
CA LYS A 196 -0.69 -6.26 13.02
C LYS A 196 -0.20 -5.48 11.80
N ALA A 197 0.37 -6.16 10.80
CA ALA A 197 0.82 -5.51 9.57
C ALA A 197 -0.34 -4.89 8.80
N VAL A 198 -1.46 -5.61 8.66
CA VAL A 198 -2.67 -5.10 7.99
C VAL A 198 -3.27 -3.91 8.77
N GLN A 199 -3.28 -3.98 10.10
CA GLN A 199 -3.65 -2.85 10.96
C GLN A 199 -2.72 -1.65 10.71
N ASP A 200 -1.39 -1.83 10.74
CA ASP A 200 -0.41 -0.76 10.49
C ASP A 200 -0.57 -0.12 9.12
N MET A 201 -0.86 -0.89 8.08
CA MET A 201 -1.13 -0.37 6.74
C MET A 201 -2.40 0.47 6.72
N THR A 202 -3.45 -0.03 7.36
CA THR A 202 -4.76 0.63 7.44
C THR A 202 -4.68 1.94 8.23
N GLU A 203 -4.02 1.92 9.38
CA GLU A 203 -3.78 3.09 10.22
C GLU A 203 -2.96 4.14 9.47
N ARG A 204 -1.84 3.75 8.85
CA ARG A 204 -1.00 4.68 8.07
C ARG A 204 -1.73 5.31 6.90
N ARG A 205 -2.56 4.53 6.19
CA ARG A 205 -3.39 5.06 5.11
C ARG A 205 -4.49 5.98 5.65
N GLY A 206 -5.09 5.63 6.79
CA GLY A 206 -6.05 6.48 7.49
C GLY A 206 -5.44 7.81 7.93
N GLU A 207 -4.22 7.80 8.47
CA GLU A 207 -3.47 9.02 8.83
C GLU A 207 -3.18 9.89 7.62
N ALA A 208 -2.80 9.29 6.49
CA ALA A 208 -2.57 10.02 5.24
C ALA A 208 -3.85 10.66 4.69
N VAL A 209 -4.98 9.93 4.73
CA VAL A 209 -6.30 10.47 4.34
C VAL A 209 -6.70 11.61 5.27
N LEU A 210 -6.56 11.42 6.58
CA LEU A 210 -6.89 12.45 7.56
C LEU A 210 -6.05 13.73 7.37
N ALA A 211 -4.76 13.59 7.05
CA ALA A 211 -3.90 14.74 6.78
C ALA A 211 -4.36 15.52 5.54
N LEU A 212 -4.70 14.82 4.45
CA LEU A 212 -5.24 15.43 3.22
C LEU A 212 -6.58 16.12 3.49
N ASP A 213 -7.48 15.46 4.22
CA ASP A 213 -8.78 16.00 4.58
C ASP A 213 -8.64 17.24 5.47
N THR A 214 -7.66 17.25 6.38
CA THR A 214 -7.36 18.40 7.26
C THR A 214 -6.82 19.58 6.46
N GLU A 215 -5.82 19.35 5.61
CA GLU A 215 -5.24 20.39 4.73
C GLU A 215 -6.33 21.02 3.84
N GLN A 216 -7.20 20.19 3.28
CA GLN A 216 -8.32 20.66 2.48
C GLN A 216 -9.34 21.46 3.31
N ALA A 217 -9.64 21.01 4.53
CA ALA A 217 -10.54 21.71 5.45
C ALA A 217 -10.01 23.08 5.88
N GLU A 218 -8.71 23.18 6.13
CA GLU A 218 -8.05 24.46 6.45
C GLU A 218 -8.07 25.41 5.25
N THR A 219 -7.78 24.90 4.05
CA THR A 219 -7.77 25.69 2.82
C THR A 219 -9.17 26.22 2.47
N CYS A 220 -10.20 25.40 2.65
CA CYS A 220 -11.58 25.74 2.30
C CYS A 220 -12.38 26.35 3.48
N ALA A 221 -11.72 26.67 4.59
CA ALA A 221 -12.37 27.14 5.81
C ALA A 221 -13.15 28.44 5.55
N PRO A 222 -14.41 28.54 6.02
CA PRO A 222 -15.22 29.75 5.83
C PRO A 222 -14.83 30.89 6.78
N PHE A 223 -14.03 30.61 7.80
CA PHE A 223 -13.58 31.57 8.81
C PHE A 223 -12.07 31.48 9.02
N ASP A 224 -11.44 32.61 9.32
CA ASP A 224 -10.04 32.67 9.72
C ASP A 224 -9.83 32.27 11.20
N GLU A 225 -8.58 32.31 11.67
CA GLU A 225 -8.21 32.00 13.05
C GLU A 225 -8.85 32.91 14.11
N THR A 226 -9.40 34.06 13.71
CA THR A 226 -10.12 35.00 14.59
C THR A 226 -11.63 34.77 14.61
N GLY A 227 -12.13 33.85 13.78
CA GLY A 227 -13.54 33.55 13.61
C GLY A 227 -14.26 34.54 12.67
N LEU A 228 -13.52 35.36 11.92
CA LEU A 228 -14.08 36.26 10.91
C LEU A 228 -14.17 35.53 9.58
N SER A 229 -15.20 35.84 8.79
CA SER A 229 -15.40 35.24 7.47
C SER A 229 -14.25 35.58 6.52
N VAL A 230 -13.75 34.59 5.78
CA VAL A 230 -12.78 34.85 4.71
C VAL A 230 -13.46 35.57 3.53
N PRO A 231 -12.86 36.62 2.93
CA PRO A 231 -13.50 37.42 1.88
C PRO A 231 -13.77 36.64 0.58
N THR A 232 -12.95 35.63 0.30
CA THR A 232 -13.12 34.72 -0.84
C THR A 232 -12.78 33.33 -0.35
N GLN A 233 -13.79 32.47 -0.33
CA GLN A 233 -13.64 31.10 0.11
C GLN A 233 -13.12 30.26 -1.05
N GLU A 234 -11.98 29.60 -0.86
CA GLU A 234 -11.53 28.57 -1.80
C GLU A 234 -12.49 27.37 -1.75
N ARG A 235 -12.84 26.86 -2.93
CA ARG A 235 -13.76 25.73 -3.08
C ARG A 235 -12.99 24.51 -3.58
N PRO A 236 -13.35 23.29 -3.14
CA PRO A 236 -12.78 22.06 -3.68
C PRO A 236 -12.82 22.00 -5.22
N PRO A 237 -11.82 21.36 -5.88
CA PRO A 237 -11.79 21.25 -7.34
C PRO A 237 -12.99 20.49 -7.93
N ASP A 238 -13.59 19.61 -7.14
CA ASP A 238 -14.72 18.75 -7.48
C ASP A 238 -16.09 19.34 -7.14
N THR A 239 -16.14 20.59 -6.68
CA THR A 239 -17.37 21.26 -6.26
C THR A 239 -18.42 21.37 -7.39
N VAL A 240 -19.67 21.05 -7.06
CA VAL A 240 -20.83 21.34 -7.93
C VAL A 240 -20.85 22.83 -8.31
N LYS A 241 -21.03 23.09 -9.60
CA LYS A 241 -21.26 24.45 -10.12
C LYS A 241 -22.46 25.05 -9.41
N GLU A 242 -22.38 26.34 -9.06
CA GLU A 242 -23.43 27.02 -8.30
C GLU A 242 -24.83 26.90 -8.93
N ALA A 243 -24.93 26.94 -10.26
CA ALA A 243 -26.19 26.75 -10.99
C ALA A 243 -26.77 25.31 -10.91
N ALA A 244 -25.97 24.34 -10.49
CA ALA A 244 -26.35 22.94 -10.28
C ALA A 244 -26.39 22.56 -8.80
N ALA A 245 -26.08 23.48 -7.89
CA ALA A 245 -26.19 23.24 -6.45
C ALA A 245 -27.66 23.01 -6.08
N PRO A 246 -27.96 22.01 -5.24
CA PRO A 246 -29.33 21.72 -4.85
C PRO A 246 -29.91 22.88 -4.02
N GLU A 247 -31.19 23.19 -4.24
CA GLU A 247 -31.90 24.20 -3.43
C GLU A 247 -32.03 23.76 -1.97
N VAL A 248 -32.12 22.45 -1.74
CA VAL A 248 -32.22 21.84 -0.40
C VAL A 248 -31.32 20.61 -0.34
N ALA A 249 -30.44 20.56 0.66
CA ALA A 249 -29.68 19.38 1.04
C ALA A 249 -30.06 18.96 2.46
N TYR A 250 -30.05 17.64 2.72
CA TYR A 250 -30.31 17.08 4.04
C TYR A 250 -28.99 16.72 4.71
N VAL A 251 -28.89 17.05 6.01
CA VAL A 251 -27.77 16.66 6.87
C VAL A 251 -28.34 15.92 8.08
N GLU A 252 -28.05 14.62 8.18
CA GLU A 252 -28.33 13.83 9.39
C GLU A 252 -27.04 13.71 10.20
N MET A 253 -27.07 14.03 11.49
CA MET A 253 -25.90 14.00 12.35
C MET A 253 -26.15 13.12 13.57
N ASP A 254 -25.22 12.23 13.86
CA ASP A 254 -25.26 11.33 15.01
C ASP A 254 -23.85 11.16 15.61
N GLY A 255 -23.79 10.78 16.89
CA GLY A 255 -22.55 10.57 17.63
C GLY A 255 -22.55 9.22 18.34
N VAL A 256 -21.49 8.45 18.20
CA VAL A 256 -21.28 7.22 18.97
C VAL A 256 -20.01 7.36 19.78
N VAL A 257 -19.98 6.88 21.02
CA VAL A 257 -18.77 6.87 21.85
C VAL A 257 -18.12 5.49 21.81
N PRO A 258 -17.16 5.21 20.89
CA PRO A 258 -16.31 4.04 21.02
C PRO A 258 -15.35 4.16 22.20
N ILE A 259 -15.13 3.01 22.82
CA ILE A 259 -14.11 2.84 23.86
C ILE A 259 -12.75 2.64 23.18
N THR A 260 -11.84 3.59 23.38
CA THR A 260 -10.47 3.58 22.87
C THR A 260 -9.45 3.43 24.00
N ARG A 261 -8.16 3.35 23.66
CA ARG A 261 -7.06 3.26 24.63
C ARG A 261 -6.02 4.33 24.33
N GLU A 262 -5.64 5.09 25.34
CA GLU A 262 -4.60 6.13 25.23
C GLU A 262 -3.36 5.71 26.02
N GLU A 263 -2.18 5.80 25.41
CA GLU A 263 -0.93 5.41 26.07
C GLU A 263 -0.55 6.43 27.15
N LEU A 264 -0.32 5.95 28.39
CA LEU A 264 0.17 6.77 29.48
C LEU A 264 1.64 7.14 29.23
N THR A 265 1.97 8.43 29.33
CA THR A 265 3.33 8.90 29.09
C THR A 265 3.90 9.69 30.28
N GLY A 266 5.24 9.75 30.34
CA GLY A 266 5.96 10.66 31.23
C GLY A 266 5.58 10.56 32.71
N LYS A 267 4.85 11.57 33.21
CA LYS A 267 4.46 11.70 34.62
C LYS A 267 3.27 10.83 35.02
N GLU A 268 2.48 10.36 34.06
CA GLU A 268 1.31 9.50 34.31
C GLU A 268 1.72 8.07 34.71
N LEU A 269 2.95 7.68 34.38
CA LEU A 269 3.48 6.35 34.70
C LEU A 269 4.01 6.32 36.14
N THR A 270 3.65 5.27 36.88
CA THR A 270 4.24 5.01 38.19
C THR A 270 5.76 4.77 38.06
N PRO A 271 6.56 4.96 39.13
CA PRO A 271 7.99 4.66 39.09
C PRO A 271 8.31 3.22 38.65
N ALA A 272 7.46 2.26 39.02
CA ALA A 272 7.60 0.86 38.62
C ALA A 272 7.33 0.68 37.11
N GLU A 273 6.32 1.35 36.57
CA GLU A 273 5.99 1.29 35.13
C GLU A 273 7.06 1.96 34.28
N ARG A 274 7.59 3.12 34.72
CA ARG A 274 8.74 3.76 34.05
C ARG A 274 9.95 2.84 34.02
N ARG A 275 10.24 2.11 35.10
CA ARG A 275 11.32 1.10 35.12
C ARG A 275 11.04 -0.04 34.15
N ARG A 276 9.80 -0.55 34.08
CA ARG A 276 9.41 -1.60 33.13
C ARG A 276 9.51 -1.13 31.68
N GLN A 277 9.04 0.08 31.37
CA GLN A 277 9.14 0.68 30.03
C GLN A 277 10.61 0.85 29.60
N ARG A 278 11.47 1.36 30.50
CA ARG A 278 12.93 1.45 30.25
C ARG A 278 13.57 0.09 30.01
N ARG A 279 13.23 -0.92 30.82
CA ARG A 279 13.73 -2.30 30.62
C ARG A 279 13.29 -2.87 29.28
N ALA A 280 12.03 -2.69 28.90
CA ALA A 280 11.50 -3.15 27.63
C ALA A 280 12.19 -2.46 26.44
N LYS A 281 12.42 -1.13 26.53
CA LYS A 281 13.17 -0.36 25.53
C LYS A 281 14.61 -0.87 25.39
N ASN A 282 15.31 -1.09 26.50
CA ASN A 282 16.68 -1.61 26.50
C ASN A 282 16.76 -3.03 25.92
N ALA A 283 15.74 -3.85 26.16
CA ALA A 283 15.64 -5.20 25.64
C ALA A 283 15.13 -5.28 24.18
N LYS A 284 14.90 -4.12 23.52
CA LYS A 284 14.30 -4.04 22.17
C LYS A 284 13.02 -4.89 22.05
N ALA A 285 12.21 -4.87 23.10
CA ALA A 285 10.99 -5.68 23.16
C ALA A 285 9.93 -5.13 22.20
N HIS A 286 9.29 -6.02 21.43
CA HIS A 286 8.21 -5.70 20.49
C HIS A 286 6.83 -5.79 21.18
N GLY A 287 5.80 -5.20 20.55
CA GLY A 287 4.40 -5.46 20.90
C GLY A 287 3.90 -4.82 22.20
N GLY A 288 4.30 -3.58 22.51
CA GLY A 288 3.74 -2.82 23.64
C GLY A 288 4.18 -3.26 25.04
N LYS A 289 5.15 -4.17 25.14
CA LYS A 289 5.73 -4.57 26.45
C LYS A 289 6.25 -3.35 27.20
N GLY A 290 5.74 -3.13 28.40
CA GLY A 290 6.10 -1.99 29.25
C GLY A 290 5.33 -0.70 28.99
N LYS A 291 4.48 -0.65 27.95
CA LYS A 291 3.51 0.44 27.75
C LYS A 291 2.30 0.24 28.67
N ARG A 292 1.63 1.33 28.98
CA ARG A 292 0.41 1.37 29.81
C ARG A 292 -0.62 2.22 29.12
N TYR A 293 -1.87 1.85 29.29
CA TYR A 293 -2.97 2.53 28.62
C TYR A 293 -4.08 2.81 29.60
N ARG A 294 -4.73 3.97 29.46
CA ARG A 294 -6.02 4.25 30.07
C ARG A 294 -7.11 3.98 29.04
N ILE A 295 -8.23 3.46 29.48
CA ILE A 295 -9.43 3.32 28.64
C ILE A 295 -10.10 4.70 28.58
N VAL A 296 -10.37 5.19 27.36
CA VAL A 296 -10.95 6.51 27.12
C VAL A 296 -12.10 6.36 26.13
N GLY A 297 -13.30 6.81 26.52
CA GLY A 297 -14.40 6.98 25.57
C GLY A 297 -14.09 8.20 24.70
N ARG A 298 -14.07 8.02 23.38
CA ARG A 298 -13.94 9.13 22.44
C ARG A 298 -15.17 9.12 21.55
N GLU A 299 -15.76 10.27 21.31
CA GLU A 299 -16.92 10.37 20.43
C GLU A 299 -16.48 10.36 18.96
N VAL A 300 -17.10 9.48 18.18
CA VAL A 300 -17.12 9.51 16.72
C VAL A 300 -18.36 10.27 16.32
N LYS A 301 -18.14 11.39 15.65
CA LYS A 301 -19.17 12.21 15.05
C LYS A 301 -19.39 11.72 13.61
N ASN A 302 -20.64 11.49 13.25
CA ASN A 302 -21.04 11.08 11.91
C ASN A 302 -22.02 12.09 11.35
N ALA A 303 -21.82 12.46 10.09
CA ALA A 303 -22.80 13.19 9.30
C ALA A 303 -23.08 12.45 7.99
N VAL A 304 -24.33 12.49 7.57
CA VAL A 304 -24.80 11.93 6.30
C VAL A 304 -25.40 13.07 5.49
N LEU A 305 -24.86 13.28 4.30
CA LEU A 305 -25.26 14.30 3.33
C LEU A 305 -25.97 13.65 2.16
N TYR A 306 -27.12 14.20 1.74
CA TYR A 306 -27.83 13.75 0.54
C TYR A 306 -28.82 14.82 0.03
N ASP A 307 -29.05 14.89 -1.28
CA ASP A 307 -30.29 15.44 -1.85
C ASP A 307 -31.32 14.31 -1.94
N GLY A 308 -32.59 14.59 -1.61
CA GLY A 308 -33.69 13.62 -1.77
C GLY A 308 -33.91 13.12 -3.21
N LYS A 309 -33.26 13.74 -4.20
CA LYS A 309 -33.26 13.35 -5.62
C LYS A 309 -31.99 12.59 -6.04
N ASP A 310 -30.98 12.51 -5.19
CA ASP A 310 -29.71 11.88 -5.54
C ASP A 310 -29.88 10.39 -5.78
N CYS A 311 -29.38 9.92 -6.93
CA CYS A 311 -29.62 8.57 -7.39
C CYS A 311 -28.35 7.74 -7.49
N ALA A 312 -28.25 6.70 -6.67
CA ALA A 312 -27.29 5.62 -6.82
C ALA A 312 -27.95 4.46 -7.61
N ALA A 313 -27.49 4.25 -8.84
CA ALA A 313 -27.93 3.12 -9.66
C ALA A 313 -27.26 1.83 -9.17
N GLU A 314 -28.02 0.94 -8.54
CA GLU A 314 -27.50 -0.31 -7.97
C GLU A 314 -27.23 -1.38 -9.05
N SER A 315 -28.14 -1.55 -10.01
CA SER A 315 -28.01 -2.51 -11.13
C SER A 315 -29.02 -2.23 -12.25
N PRO A 316 -28.78 -2.72 -13.49
CA PRO A 316 -29.76 -2.63 -14.57
C PRO A 316 -31.05 -3.39 -14.18
N GLY A 317 -32.12 -2.66 -13.86
CA GLY A 317 -33.42 -3.20 -13.51
C GLY A 317 -33.85 -3.03 -12.04
N ARG A 318 -32.97 -2.55 -11.15
CA ARG A 318 -33.38 -2.08 -9.82
C ARG A 318 -33.65 -0.58 -9.83
N GLY A 319 -34.65 -0.17 -9.05
CA GLY A 319 -35.00 1.23 -8.85
C GLY A 319 -33.87 2.02 -8.20
N CYS A 320 -33.96 3.34 -8.32
CA CYS A 320 -33.02 4.27 -7.73
C CYS A 320 -32.95 4.12 -6.20
N ILE A 321 -31.74 4.00 -5.64
CA ILE A 321 -31.52 4.13 -4.20
C ILE A 321 -30.96 5.52 -3.94
N LEU A 322 -31.37 6.14 -2.83
CA LEU A 322 -30.86 7.43 -2.40
C LEU A 322 -29.33 7.36 -2.22
N ALA A 323 -28.59 8.15 -3.00
CA ALA A 323 -27.14 8.26 -2.81
C ALA A 323 -26.86 9.10 -1.56
N LYS A 324 -25.90 8.66 -0.74
CA LYS A 324 -25.55 9.28 0.54
C LYS A 324 -24.03 9.42 0.65
N SER A 325 -23.59 10.58 1.10
CA SER A 325 -22.19 10.87 1.42
C SER A 325 -22.00 10.90 2.93
N TYR A 326 -21.03 10.16 3.43
CA TYR A 326 -20.77 10.03 4.87
C TYR A 326 -19.49 10.79 5.25
N VAL A 327 -19.57 11.56 6.34
CA VAL A 327 -18.42 12.20 6.98
C VAL A 327 -18.33 11.67 8.40
N SER A 328 -17.22 11.01 8.74
CA SER A 328 -16.99 10.44 10.07
C SER A 328 -15.69 10.98 10.66
N PHE A 329 -15.73 11.44 11.91
CA PHE A 329 -14.57 12.01 12.59
C PHE A 329 -14.51 11.59 14.05
N LEU A 330 -13.36 11.06 14.47
CA LEU A 330 -13.05 10.73 15.86
C LEU A 330 -12.37 11.92 16.55
N GLY A 331 -13.10 12.66 17.38
CA GLY A 331 -12.51 13.78 18.14
C GLY A 331 -13.45 14.95 18.39
N GLU A 332 -12.87 16.15 18.42
CA GLU A 332 -13.55 17.39 18.77
C GLU A 332 -14.52 17.89 17.68
N TRP A 333 -15.43 18.78 18.06
CA TRP A 333 -16.46 19.32 17.16
C TRP A 333 -15.91 20.21 16.04
N ALA A 334 -14.98 21.12 16.34
CA ALA A 334 -14.52 22.10 15.35
C ALA A 334 -13.86 21.47 14.11
N PRO A 335 -12.93 20.50 14.24
CA PRO A 335 -12.37 19.80 13.07
C PRO A 335 -13.44 19.04 12.27
N PHE A 336 -14.39 18.39 12.96
CA PHE A 336 -15.50 17.71 12.30
C PHE A 336 -16.39 18.68 11.51
N ALA A 337 -16.71 19.84 12.07
CA ALA A 337 -17.51 20.86 11.39
C ALA A 337 -16.82 21.39 10.13
N ALA A 338 -15.49 21.55 10.16
CA ALA A 338 -14.71 21.94 8.98
C ALA A 338 -14.75 20.87 7.89
N LEU A 339 -14.58 19.58 8.25
CA LEU A 339 -14.71 18.46 7.32
C LEU A 339 -16.11 18.37 6.71
N LEU A 340 -17.15 18.52 7.54
CA LEU A 340 -18.54 18.53 7.10
C LEU A 340 -18.81 19.68 6.13
N TRP A 341 -18.29 20.86 6.43
CA TRP A 341 -18.42 22.03 5.55
C TRP A 341 -17.79 21.76 4.18
N VAL A 342 -16.56 21.24 4.12
CA VAL A 342 -15.93 20.87 2.84
C VAL A 342 -16.78 19.86 2.07
N ALA A 343 -17.33 18.86 2.74
CA ALA A 343 -18.17 17.87 2.10
C ALA A 343 -19.50 18.45 1.58
N MET A 344 -20.07 19.48 2.24
CA MET A 344 -21.26 20.19 1.76
C MET A 344 -20.99 21.04 0.51
N LEU A 345 -19.74 21.45 0.27
CA LEU A 345 -19.37 22.20 -0.92
C LEU A 345 -19.17 21.32 -2.16
N ARG A 346 -19.08 20.00 -1.99
CA ARG A 346 -18.86 19.06 -3.09
C ARG A 346 -20.11 18.83 -3.89
#